data_AF-A0AAN7Y7D0-F1
#
_entry.id   AF-A0AAN7Y7D0-F1
#
_cell.length_a   1.000
_cell.length_b   1.000
_cell.length_c   1.000
_cell.angle_alpha   90.00
_cell.angle_beta   90.00
_cell.angle_gamma   90.00
#
_symmetry.space_group_name_H-M   'P 1'
#
loop_
_entity.id
_entity.type
_entity.pdbx_description
1 polymer ?
#
loop_
_entity_poly.entity_id
_entity_poly.type
_entity_poly.pdbx_seq_one_letter_code
_entity_poly.pdbx_strand_id
1 'polypeptide(L)'
;MSSPTIALFETVRLDLVLPQAMEVPAMISGYSLLSVLIASSVVLLAFVHQPFVIVVLRIVKFFREQTARDSQSCNDLVERIKKDRQELEILRSTNTKLRKDVERAEAKISAQGSRIIQQDEQHAKRGSLVQRLEQQCSQGNKWLKAERSKAMGMQQQFNTIQQQITAASMREANTNQAYTATCKQLSATAGALQVTQTRLEETRKFIIDLQLENELLKSPMSPAPPVTKASESTFSALASPFVLVLVDGDAYIWAGNHFTQNLRPAGAHAAQAIRLEVQQYLLASTDRAPLQSKIVTRVFHNAHGLRHQEARTQHARHRLSDFAVDFTESMPLFDYTDCGRGKERADSKIQETFHLFIANPHCHTIFLAAAVDNGFARLLEQYASVDAAKQKVVLVHPGYLIHETAELNYQAVEWPSVFQHRLMPMDAQTKFAHQQQLRNKDMQVQKAAASRAITQGVFGISSVDMIESSNIYTGARKLGWRPSRVIEGVRDEGLVEEID
;
A
#
# COMPACT_ATOMS: atom_id res chain seq x y z
N MET A 1 35.51 35.15 23.19
CA MET A 1 36.57 35.04 24.21
C MET A 1 37.87 35.15 23.45
N SER A 2 38.76 36.13 23.60
CA SER A 2 39.01 37.16 24.59
C SER A 2 39.80 38.28 23.89
N SER A 3 39.35 39.53 24.01
CA SER A 3 40.20 40.71 24.00
C SER A 3 39.45 41.78 24.80
N PRO A 4 40.13 42.46 25.73
CA PRO A 4 40.68 43.74 25.29
C PRO A 4 42.06 44.02 25.89
N THR A 5 43.03 44.21 25.01
CA THR A 5 44.20 45.02 25.32
C THR A 5 44.42 45.92 24.12
N ILE A 6 44.11 47.20 24.27
CA ILE A 6 44.83 48.38 23.78
C ILE A 6 44.08 49.57 24.42
N ALA A 7 44.41 49.78 25.68
CA ALA A 7 44.44 51.12 26.24
C ALA A 7 45.78 51.72 25.83
N LEU A 8 45.75 52.85 25.13
CA LEU A 8 46.77 53.90 25.07
C LEU A 8 46.51 54.73 23.80
N PHE A 9 45.67 55.74 23.92
CA PHE A 9 45.97 57.08 23.42
C PHE A 9 45.05 58.02 24.19
N GLU A 10 45.57 58.47 25.32
CA GLU A 10 45.06 59.60 26.08
C GLU A 10 44.88 60.79 25.13
N THR A 11 43.62 61.16 24.93
CA THR A 11 43.26 62.42 24.29
C THR A 11 43.66 63.53 25.25
N VAL A 12 44.85 64.11 25.07
CA VAL A 12 45.19 65.40 25.67
C VAL A 12 44.27 66.44 25.01
N ARG A 13 43.11 66.67 25.62
CA ARG A 13 42.30 67.87 25.41
C ARG A 13 43.03 69.02 26.09
N LEU A 14 43.89 69.69 25.34
CA LEU A 14 44.32 71.06 25.65
C LEU A 14 43.18 72.01 25.25
N ASP A 15 42.12 72.02 26.07
CA ASP A 15 41.17 73.12 26.11
C ASP A 15 41.79 74.23 26.97
N LEU A 16 42.62 75.07 26.34
CA LEU A 16 43.03 76.35 26.91
C LEU A 16 42.77 77.45 25.89
N VAL A 17 41.51 77.90 25.96
CA VAL A 17 40.99 79.24 25.73
C VAL A 17 42.04 80.23 25.22
N LEU A 18 42.09 80.41 23.90
CA LEU A 18 42.72 81.57 23.29
C LEU A 18 41.86 82.81 23.61
N PRO A 19 42.45 83.95 24.03
CA PRO A 19 41.69 85.14 24.29
C PRO A 19 40.97 85.58 23.02
N GLN A 20 39.66 85.83 23.14
CA GLN A 20 38.91 86.60 22.17
C GLN A 20 39.69 87.89 21.87
N ALA A 21 39.86 88.15 20.57
CA ALA A 21 40.24 89.43 19.98
C ALA A 21 40.76 90.47 21.00
N MET A 22 42.05 90.42 21.32
CA MET A 22 42.72 91.64 21.73
C MET A 22 42.72 92.54 20.50
N GLU A 23 41.72 93.43 20.43
CA GLU A 23 41.86 94.69 19.74
C GLU A 23 43.21 95.27 20.15
N VAL A 24 44.13 95.33 19.20
CA VAL A 24 45.37 96.08 19.36
C VAL A 24 44.92 97.50 19.66
N PRO A 25 45.11 98.03 20.89
CA PRO A 25 44.78 99.41 21.15
C PRO A 25 45.62 100.24 20.18
N ALA A 26 45.02 101.26 19.59
CA ALA A 26 45.69 102.26 18.77
C ALA A 26 46.78 102.99 19.58
N MET A 27 47.89 102.32 19.89
CA MET A 27 49.13 102.88 20.43
C MET A 27 49.98 103.52 19.32
N ILE A 28 49.31 104.10 18.31
CA ILE A 28 49.92 104.95 17.28
C ILE A 28 49.47 106.41 17.45
N SER A 29 48.52 106.71 18.36
CA SER A 29 48.15 108.10 18.66
C SER A 29 49.06 108.81 19.67
N GLY A 30 49.91 108.08 20.42
CA GLY A 30 50.83 108.65 21.42
C GLY A 30 52.17 109.14 20.86
N TYR A 31 52.63 108.57 19.74
CA TYR A 31 53.91 108.93 19.13
C TYR A 31 53.84 110.20 18.29
N SER A 32 52.65 110.64 17.87
CA SER A 32 52.49 111.92 17.18
C SER A 32 52.67 113.11 18.13
N LEU A 33 52.18 113.01 19.38
CA LEU A 33 52.40 114.06 20.38
C LEU A 33 53.83 114.07 20.92
N LEU A 34 54.46 112.90 21.12
CA LEU A 34 55.87 112.82 21.54
C LEU A 34 56.84 113.28 20.43
N SER A 35 56.56 112.95 19.17
CA SER A 35 57.37 113.45 18.04
C SER A 35 57.21 114.94 17.81
N VAL A 36 56.02 115.52 18.03
CA VAL A 36 55.81 116.97 18.01
C VAL A 36 56.49 117.65 19.20
N LEU A 37 56.41 117.11 20.42
CA LEU A 37 57.10 117.64 21.61
C LEU A 37 58.64 117.58 21.47
N ILE A 38 59.19 116.50 20.91
CA ILE A 38 60.62 116.39 20.63
C ILE A 38 61.01 117.34 19.48
N ALA A 39 60.21 117.45 18.41
CA ALA A 39 60.48 118.38 17.31
C ALA A 39 60.48 119.85 17.78
N SER A 40 59.52 120.25 18.64
CA SER A 40 59.48 121.59 19.23
C SER A 40 60.64 121.87 20.17
N SER A 41 61.13 120.85 20.90
CA SER A 41 62.29 120.97 21.80
C SER A 41 63.63 121.05 21.03
N VAL A 42 63.75 120.37 19.90
CA VAL A 42 64.95 120.38 19.05
C VAL A 42 65.11 121.71 18.30
N VAL A 43 64.01 122.38 17.92
CA VAL A 43 64.06 123.72 17.29
C VAL A 43 64.51 124.81 18.28
N LEU A 44 64.17 124.70 19.56
CA LEU A 44 64.59 125.63 20.61
C LEU A 44 66.04 125.40 21.10
N LEU A 45 66.56 124.17 20.99
CA LEU A 45 67.95 123.83 21.34
C LEU A 45 68.96 124.04 20.18
N ALA A 46 68.49 124.30 18.96
CA ALA A 46 69.32 124.47 17.77
C ALA A 46 70.18 125.75 17.77
N PHE A 47 69.97 126.69 18.71
CA PHE A 47 70.70 127.95 18.78
C PHE A 47 71.91 127.97 19.73
N VAL A 48 72.22 126.88 20.47
CA VAL A 48 73.29 126.92 21.49
C VAL A 48 74.36 125.82 21.39
N HIS A 49 74.18 124.72 20.66
CA HIS A 49 75.29 123.76 20.40
C HIS A 49 75.09 122.92 19.12
N GLN A 50 75.72 123.32 18.02
CA GLN A 50 75.77 122.60 16.72
C GLN A 50 76.17 121.10 16.80
N PRO A 51 77.13 120.64 17.64
CA PRO A 51 77.46 119.21 17.68
C PRO A 51 76.35 118.34 18.29
N PHE A 52 75.52 118.90 19.18
CA PHE A 52 74.49 118.16 19.90
C PHE A 52 73.28 117.82 19.00
N VAL A 53 72.89 118.74 18.12
CA VAL A 53 71.81 118.53 17.14
C VAL A 53 72.18 117.41 16.15
N ILE A 54 73.44 117.33 15.72
CA ILE A 54 73.92 116.28 14.82
C ILE A 54 73.88 114.90 15.50
N VAL A 55 74.25 114.82 16.78
CA VAL A 55 74.17 113.58 17.57
C VAL A 55 72.73 113.13 17.74
N VAL A 56 71.82 114.05 18.09
CA VAL A 56 70.39 113.76 18.23
C VAL A 56 69.78 113.28 16.89
N LEU A 57 70.11 113.93 15.77
CA LEU A 57 69.63 113.50 14.45
C LEU A 57 70.19 112.13 14.04
N ARG A 58 71.45 111.80 14.38
CA ARG A 58 72.01 110.46 14.15
C ARG A 58 71.34 109.39 15.01
N ILE A 59 71.04 109.70 16.27
CA ILE A 59 70.31 108.80 17.17
C ILE A 59 68.88 108.57 16.65
N VAL A 60 68.17 109.63 16.27
CA VAL A 60 66.81 109.52 15.68
C VAL A 60 66.83 108.75 14.36
N LYS A 61 67.83 108.96 13.50
CA LYS A 61 68.00 108.20 12.25
C LYS A 61 68.27 106.71 12.53
N PHE A 62 69.14 106.41 13.50
CA PHE A 62 69.44 105.04 13.93
C PHE A 62 68.18 104.34 14.47
N PHE A 63 67.44 104.98 15.38
CA PHE A 63 66.19 104.43 15.90
C PHE A 63 65.13 104.27 14.81
N ARG A 64 65.00 105.21 13.88
CA ARG A 64 64.06 105.11 12.75
C ARG A 64 64.41 103.95 11.81
N GLU A 65 65.70 103.77 11.49
CA GLU A 65 66.17 102.64 10.69
C GLU A 65 65.99 101.31 11.42
N GLN A 66 66.21 101.28 12.74
CA GLN A 66 66.00 100.11 13.57
C GLN A 66 64.51 99.74 13.64
N THR A 67 63.62 100.70 13.92
CA THR A 67 62.16 100.48 13.90
C THR A 67 61.67 100.05 12.52
N ALA A 68 62.24 100.57 11.43
CA ALA A 68 61.89 100.13 10.09
C ALA A 68 62.33 98.67 9.81
N ARG A 69 63.54 98.28 10.24
CA ARG A 69 64.01 96.89 10.14
C ARG A 69 63.19 95.93 10.99
N ASP A 70 62.87 96.33 12.23
CA ASP A 70 62.05 95.53 13.14
C ASP A 70 60.62 95.40 12.61
N SER A 71 60.05 96.48 12.05
CA SER A 71 58.74 96.45 11.37
C SER A 71 58.74 95.54 10.14
N GLN A 72 59.81 95.55 9.33
CA GLN A 72 59.92 94.66 8.17
C GLN A 72 60.06 93.20 8.61
N SER A 73 60.88 92.93 9.63
CA SER A 73 61.04 91.59 10.22
C SER A 73 59.72 91.06 10.79
N CYS A 74 58.96 91.91 11.48
CA CYS A 74 57.60 91.58 11.96
C CYS A 74 56.65 91.28 10.80
N ASN A 75 56.66 92.08 9.73
CA ASN A 75 55.82 91.84 8.56
C ASN A 75 56.16 90.50 7.86
N ASP A 76 57.46 90.20 7.69
CA ASP A 76 57.90 88.93 7.10
C ASP A 76 57.56 87.73 7.99
N LEU A 77 57.56 87.90 9.31
CA LEU A 77 57.12 86.87 10.27
C LEU A 77 55.61 86.66 10.18
N VAL A 78 54.82 87.74 10.08
CA VAL A 78 53.37 87.67 9.91
C VAL A 78 52.99 86.97 8.62
N GLU A 79 53.67 87.25 7.50
CA GLU A 79 53.42 86.56 6.23
C GLU A 79 53.79 85.07 6.29
N ARG A 80 54.89 84.71 6.97
CA ARG A 80 55.22 83.30 7.23
C ARG A 80 54.16 82.60 8.07
N ILE A 81 53.69 83.22 9.16
CA ILE A 81 52.62 82.68 10.01
C ILE A 81 51.31 82.50 9.21
N LYS A 82 50.98 83.43 8.31
CA LYS A 82 49.80 83.30 7.43
C LYS A 82 49.94 82.11 6.48
N LYS A 83 51.12 81.92 5.87
CA LYS A 83 51.40 80.78 4.99
C LYS A 83 51.31 79.45 5.75
N ASP A 84 51.96 79.35 6.91
CA ASP A 84 51.92 78.14 7.74
C ASP A 84 50.49 77.83 8.20
N ARG A 85 49.69 78.86 8.50
CA ARG A 85 48.26 78.70 8.83
C ARG A 85 47.46 78.13 7.65
N GLN A 86 47.70 78.58 6.43
CA GLN A 86 47.06 78.04 5.23
C GLN A 86 47.47 76.58 4.98
N GLU A 87 48.75 76.26 5.12
CA GLU A 87 49.25 74.88 5.00
C GLU A 87 48.63 73.97 6.07
N LEU A 88 48.54 74.43 7.31
CA LEU A 88 47.85 73.73 8.41
C LEU A 88 46.38 73.48 8.11
N GLU A 89 45.68 74.43 7.49
CA GLU A 89 44.27 74.28 7.13
C GLU A 89 44.07 73.24 6.02
N ILE A 90 44.95 73.22 5.01
CA ILE A 90 44.97 72.19 3.95
C ILE A 90 45.26 70.81 4.54
N LEU A 91 46.25 70.70 5.45
CA LEU A 91 46.60 69.45 6.12
C LEU A 91 45.45 68.95 7.00
N ARG A 92 44.75 69.85 7.73
CA ARG A 92 43.55 69.50 8.50
C ARG A 92 42.45 68.96 7.60
N SER A 93 42.14 69.66 6.50
CA SER A 93 41.14 69.20 5.52
C SER A 93 41.50 67.82 4.97
N THR A 94 42.76 67.62 4.58
CA THR A 94 43.27 66.32 4.07
C THR A 94 43.17 65.22 5.12
N ASN A 95 43.53 65.49 6.38
CA ASN A 95 43.41 64.52 7.48
C ASN A 95 41.94 64.12 7.72
N THR A 96 41.00 65.09 7.68
CA THR A 96 39.58 64.75 7.81
C THR A 96 39.07 63.89 6.65
N LYS A 97 39.56 64.11 5.42
CA LYS A 97 39.22 63.28 4.27
C LYS A 97 39.76 61.86 4.42
N LEU A 98 41.04 61.73 4.78
CA LEU A 98 41.67 60.43 5.01
C LEU A 98 40.98 59.65 6.14
N ARG A 99 40.60 60.30 7.25
CA ARG A 99 39.83 59.65 8.32
C ARG A 99 38.51 59.07 7.81
N LYS A 100 37.75 59.85 7.03
CA LYS A 100 36.50 59.36 6.42
C LYS A 100 36.73 58.20 5.46
N ASP A 101 37.83 58.21 4.71
CA ASP A 101 38.16 57.11 3.79
C ASP A 101 38.60 55.84 4.55
N VAL A 102 39.31 55.98 5.67
CA VAL A 102 39.64 54.87 6.59
C VAL A 102 38.37 54.29 7.20
N GLU A 103 37.48 55.11 7.75
CA GLU A 103 36.19 54.65 8.30
C GLU A 103 35.36 53.89 7.25
N ARG A 104 35.32 54.38 6.00
CA ARG A 104 34.66 53.67 4.90
C ARG A 104 35.34 52.35 4.56
N ALA A 105 36.67 52.28 4.60
CA ALA A 105 37.42 51.06 4.34
C ALA A 105 37.20 50.03 5.45
N GLU A 106 37.23 50.45 6.72
CA GLU A 106 36.94 49.61 7.88
C GLU A 106 35.51 49.06 7.82
N ALA A 107 34.53 49.89 7.47
CA ALA A 107 33.15 49.44 7.29
C ALA A 107 33.02 48.39 6.16
N LYS A 108 33.75 48.56 5.04
CA LYS A 108 33.78 47.57 3.95
C LYS A 108 34.42 46.26 4.39
N ILE A 109 35.55 46.31 5.09
CA ILE A 109 36.26 45.13 5.60
C ILE A 109 35.38 44.40 6.61
N SER A 110 34.74 45.12 7.53
CA SER A 110 33.80 44.55 8.50
C SER A 110 32.64 43.85 7.81
N ALA A 111 31.98 44.51 6.85
CA ALA A 111 30.89 43.93 6.07
C ALA A 111 31.32 42.69 5.28
N GLN A 112 32.53 42.70 4.69
CA GLN A 112 33.08 41.55 3.99
C GLN A 112 33.39 40.39 4.96
N GLY A 113 33.94 40.69 6.15
CA GLY A 113 34.17 39.70 7.20
C GLY A 113 32.88 39.01 7.64
N SER A 114 31.80 39.77 7.86
CA SER A 114 30.48 39.19 8.19
C SER A 114 29.94 38.28 7.09
N ARG A 115 30.12 38.63 5.81
CA ARG A 115 29.70 37.78 4.68
C ARG A 115 30.47 36.47 4.63
N ILE A 116 31.79 36.50 4.86
CA ILE A 116 32.63 35.29 4.89
C ILE A 116 32.18 34.36 6.02
N ILE A 117 31.98 34.89 7.23
CA ILE A 117 31.50 34.09 8.38
C ILE A 117 30.15 33.43 8.05
N GLN A 118 29.23 34.18 7.44
CA GLN A 118 27.92 33.65 7.05
C GLN A 118 28.06 32.55 5.98
N GLN A 119 28.97 32.71 5.02
CA GLN A 119 29.26 31.70 4.01
C GLN A 119 29.85 30.44 4.64
N ASP A 120 30.83 30.58 5.53
CA ASP A 120 31.46 29.46 6.24
C ASP A 120 30.43 28.66 7.06
N GLU A 121 29.51 29.34 7.74
CA GLU A 121 28.43 28.69 8.47
C GLU A 121 27.48 27.91 7.52
N GLN A 122 27.18 28.48 6.35
CA GLN A 122 26.40 27.78 5.31
C GLN A 122 27.16 26.59 4.73
N HIS A 123 28.46 26.72 4.48
CA HIS A 123 29.30 25.62 4.01
C HIS A 123 29.40 24.50 5.03
N ALA A 124 29.54 24.81 6.32
CA ALA A 124 29.51 23.82 7.41
C ALA A 124 28.16 23.08 7.46
N LYS A 125 27.04 23.80 7.34
CA LYS A 125 25.70 23.19 7.26
C LYS A 125 25.58 22.25 6.06
N ARG A 126 26.05 22.66 4.88
CA ARG A 126 26.07 21.81 3.68
C ARG A 126 26.95 20.58 3.87
N GLY A 127 28.13 20.71 4.48
CA GLY A 127 29.00 19.57 4.80
C GLY A 127 28.32 18.53 5.68
N SER A 128 27.61 18.96 6.72
CA SER A 128 26.85 18.06 7.60
C SER A 128 25.70 17.33 6.87
N LEU A 129 25.10 17.97 5.87
CA LEU A 129 24.05 17.37 5.05
C LEU A 129 24.65 16.32 4.11
N VAL A 130 25.77 16.63 3.46
CA VAL A 130 26.49 15.68 2.58
C VAL A 130 26.88 14.44 3.36
N GLN A 131 27.45 14.59 4.57
CA GLN A 131 27.83 13.44 5.40
C GLN A 131 26.63 12.55 5.77
N ARG A 132 25.47 13.14 6.07
CA ARG A 132 24.23 12.38 6.31
C ARG A 132 23.76 11.64 5.06
N LEU A 133 23.81 12.27 3.89
CA LEU A 133 23.45 11.65 2.62
C LEU A 133 24.40 10.50 2.28
N GLU A 134 25.70 10.64 2.51
CA GLU A 134 26.69 9.58 2.32
C GLU A 134 26.42 8.38 3.23
N GLN A 135 26.06 8.62 4.50
CA GLN A 135 25.66 7.56 5.43
C GLN A 135 24.40 6.85 4.95
N GLN A 136 23.38 7.58 4.49
CA GLN A 136 22.15 7.01 3.94
C GLN A 136 22.43 6.18 2.67
N CYS A 137 23.25 6.69 1.75
CA CYS A 137 23.67 5.96 0.55
C CYS A 137 24.46 4.68 0.91
N SER A 138 25.32 4.74 1.92
CA SER A 138 26.07 3.57 2.40
C SER A 138 25.15 2.50 3.00
N GLN A 139 24.16 2.91 3.81
CA GLN A 139 23.14 2.01 4.34
C GLN A 139 22.27 1.40 3.23
N GLY A 140 21.81 2.21 2.27
CA GLY A 140 21.06 1.76 1.11
C GLY A 140 21.84 0.73 0.27
N ASN A 141 23.13 0.96 0.04
CA ASN A 141 23.99 0.02 -0.67
C ASN A 141 24.17 -1.30 0.09
N LYS A 142 24.27 -1.28 1.42
CA LYS A 142 24.32 -2.51 2.24
C LYS A 142 23.02 -3.30 2.12
N TRP A 143 21.88 -2.61 2.21
CA TRP A 143 20.56 -3.23 2.05
C TRP A 143 20.41 -3.85 0.65
N LEU A 144 20.78 -3.12 -0.40
CA LEU A 144 20.67 -3.60 -1.79
C LEU A 144 21.56 -4.83 -2.04
N LYS A 145 22.76 -4.88 -1.45
CA LYS A 145 23.62 -6.09 -1.50
C LYS A 145 22.96 -7.29 -0.80
N ALA A 146 22.38 -7.09 0.37
CA ALA A 146 21.68 -8.16 1.10
C ALA A 146 20.47 -8.67 0.30
N GLU A 147 19.69 -7.78 -0.28
CA GLU A 147 18.52 -8.13 -1.07
C GLU A 147 18.91 -8.87 -2.37
N ARG A 148 20.00 -8.45 -3.02
CA ARG A 148 20.55 -9.18 -4.18
C ARG A 148 20.98 -10.61 -3.83
N SER A 149 21.58 -10.82 -2.65
CA SER A 149 21.94 -12.17 -2.19
C SER A 149 20.71 -13.04 -1.95
N LYS A 150 19.63 -12.49 -1.37
CA LYS A 150 18.36 -13.22 -1.21
C LYS A 150 17.75 -13.59 -2.56
N ALA A 151 17.74 -12.65 -3.51
CA ALA A 151 17.24 -12.89 -4.86
C ALA A 151 18.03 -14.00 -5.56
N MET A 152 19.35 -14.05 -5.41
CA MET A 152 20.16 -15.17 -5.94
C MET A 152 19.80 -16.50 -5.27
N GLY A 153 19.54 -16.52 -3.96
CA GLY A 153 19.07 -17.71 -3.26
C GLY A 153 17.71 -18.21 -3.78
N MET A 154 16.75 -17.31 -3.97
CA MET A 154 15.45 -17.64 -4.57
C MET A 154 15.59 -18.13 -6.02
N GLN A 155 16.48 -17.54 -6.81
CA GLN A 155 16.74 -17.99 -8.18
C GLN A 155 17.31 -19.41 -8.21
N GLN A 156 18.21 -19.76 -7.28
CA GLN A 156 18.72 -21.12 -7.15
C GLN A 156 17.60 -22.09 -6.79
N GLN A 157 16.74 -21.75 -5.82
CA GLN A 157 15.58 -22.56 -5.46
C GLN A 157 14.62 -22.75 -6.65
N PHE A 158 14.34 -21.68 -7.40
CA PHE A 158 13.52 -21.76 -8.61
C PHE A 158 14.12 -22.72 -9.63
N ASN A 159 15.41 -22.64 -9.90
CA ASN A 159 16.10 -23.54 -10.82
C ASN A 159 16.02 -25.00 -10.35
N THR A 160 16.17 -25.26 -9.04
CA THR A 160 16.00 -26.61 -8.48
C THR A 160 14.58 -27.13 -8.66
N ILE A 161 13.56 -26.30 -8.40
CA ILE A 161 12.16 -26.69 -8.59
C ILE A 161 11.88 -26.99 -10.06
N GLN A 162 12.39 -26.17 -10.99
CA GLN A 162 12.26 -26.41 -12.43
C GLN A 162 12.88 -27.76 -12.86
N GLN A 163 14.06 -28.10 -12.33
CA GLN A 163 14.68 -29.41 -12.57
C GLN A 163 13.83 -30.55 -12.03
N GLN A 164 13.25 -30.41 -10.84
CA GLN A 164 12.36 -31.41 -10.24
C GLN A 164 11.07 -31.61 -11.05
N ILE A 165 10.43 -30.53 -11.50
CA ILE A 165 9.24 -30.58 -12.36
C ILE A 165 9.56 -31.30 -13.67
N THR A 166 10.69 -30.97 -14.29
CA THR A 166 11.12 -31.61 -15.54
C THR A 166 11.33 -33.12 -15.35
N ALA A 167 11.98 -33.51 -14.25
CA ALA A 167 12.17 -34.92 -13.90
C ALA A 167 10.85 -35.65 -13.61
N ALA A 168 9.90 -35.00 -12.92
CA ALA A 168 8.59 -35.56 -12.65
C ALA A 168 7.78 -35.77 -13.93
N SER A 169 7.79 -34.79 -14.84
CA SER A 169 7.13 -34.90 -16.14
C SER A 169 7.68 -36.05 -17.00
N MET A 170 9.01 -36.25 -17.00
CA MET A 170 9.62 -37.41 -17.67
C MET A 170 9.18 -38.75 -17.06
N ARG A 171 9.05 -38.83 -15.73
CA ARG A 171 8.56 -40.05 -15.06
C ARG A 171 7.11 -40.32 -15.44
N GLU A 172 6.26 -39.29 -15.46
CA GLU A 172 4.85 -39.39 -15.85
C GLU A 172 4.69 -39.85 -17.30
N ALA A 173 5.50 -39.30 -18.23
CA ALA A 173 5.50 -39.73 -19.62
C ALA A 173 5.83 -41.22 -19.77
N ASN A 174 6.85 -41.69 -19.05
CA ASN A 174 7.24 -43.11 -19.05
C ASN A 174 6.13 -44.01 -18.47
N THR A 175 5.48 -43.60 -17.38
CA THR A 175 4.37 -44.37 -16.80
C THR A 175 3.15 -44.39 -17.73
N ASN A 176 2.83 -43.28 -18.40
CA ASN A 176 1.73 -43.22 -19.36
C ASN A 176 2.00 -44.09 -20.59
N GLN A 177 3.25 -44.15 -21.05
CA GLN A 177 3.66 -45.05 -22.14
C GLN A 177 3.49 -46.52 -21.72
N ALA A 178 3.92 -46.89 -20.51
CA ALA A 178 3.74 -48.24 -19.97
C ALA A 178 2.25 -48.60 -19.85
N TYR A 179 1.44 -47.71 -19.28
CA TYR A 179 -0.01 -47.89 -19.16
C TYR A 179 -0.68 -48.10 -20.53
N THR A 180 -0.31 -47.29 -21.52
CA THR A 180 -0.83 -47.41 -22.89
C THR A 180 -0.48 -48.77 -23.51
N ALA A 181 0.74 -49.28 -23.29
CA ALA A 181 1.14 -50.60 -23.75
C ALA A 181 0.30 -51.71 -23.10
N THR A 182 0.05 -51.62 -21.78
CA THR A 182 -0.80 -52.56 -21.04
C THR A 182 -2.24 -52.53 -21.53
N CYS A 183 -2.84 -51.36 -21.75
CA CYS A 183 -4.19 -51.23 -22.29
C CYS A 183 -4.31 -51.88 -23.68
N LYS A 184 -3.30 -51.72 -24.55
CA LYS A 184 -3.28 -52.38 -25.87
C LYS A 184 -3.26 -53.91 -25.73
N GLN A 185 -2.46 -54.44 -24.80
CA GLN A 185 -2.43 -55.89 -24.53
C GLN A 185 -3.77 -56.41 -24.02
N LEU A 186 -4.38 -55.72 -23.04
CA LEU A 186 -5.70 -56.05 -22.50
C LEU A 186 -6.81 -56.03 -23.57
N SER A 187 -6.80 -55.04 -24.46
CA SER A 187 -7.75 -54.98 -25.56
C SER A 187 -7.58 -56.15 -26.53
N ALA A 188 -6.34 -56.56 -26.81
CA ALA A 188 -6.07 -57.69 -27.69
C ALA A 188 -6.53 -59.03 -27.07
N THR A 189 -6.29 -59.24 -25.78
CA THR A 189 -6.74 -60.44 -25.06
C THR A 189 -8.26 -60.48 -24.91
N ALA A 190 -8.92 -59.35 -24.65
CA ALA A 190 -10.37 -59.26 -24.63
C ALA A 190 -10.99 -59.62 -25.99
N GLY A 191 -10.42 -59.13 -27.09
CA GLY A 191 -10.85 -59.51 -28.44
C GLY A 191 -10.69 -61.00 -28.72
N ALA A 192 -9.57 -61.61 -28.31
CA ALA A 192 -9.36 -63.05 -28.44
C ALA A 192 -10.38 -63.86 -27.62
N LEU A 193 -10.68 -63.43 -26.39
CA LEU A 193 -11.67 -64.05 -25.52
C LEU A 193 -13.09 -63.97 -26.11
N GLN A 194 -13.43 -62.85 -26.73
CA GLN A 194 -14.73 -62.69 -27.39
C GLN A 194 -14.87 -63.67 -28.56
N VAL A 195 -13.82 -63.86 -29.36
CA VAL A 195 -13.80 -64.86 -30.45
C VAL A 195 -13.97 -66.27 -29.92
N THR A 196 -13.27 -66.64 -28.84
CA THR A 196 -13.42 -67.98 -28.25
C THR A 196 -14.81 -68.19 -27.66
N GLN A 197 -15.41 -67.16 -27.06
CA GLN A 197 -16.76 -67.22 -26.52
C GLN A 197 -17.81 -67.39 -27.62
N THR A 198 -17.69 -66.69 -28.75
CA THR A 198 -18.58 -66.90 -29.91
C THR A 198 -18.49 -68.32 -30.44
N ARG A 199 -17.27 -68.86 -30.58
CA ARG A 199 -17.07 -70.27 -30.97
C ARG A 199 -17.69 -71.25 -29.99
N LEU A 200 -17.63 -70.96 -28.70
CA LEU A 200 -18.18 -71.81 -27.64
C LEU A 200 -19.72 -71.80 -27.65
N GLU A 201 -20.33 -70.66 -27.98
CA GLU A 201 -21.77 -70.56 -28.20
C GLU A 201 -22.21 -71.29 -29.49
N GLU A 202 -21.42 -71.22 -30.57
CA GLU A 202 -21.67 -71.99 -31.79
C GLU A 202 -21.61 -73.51 -31.53
N THR A 203 -20.58 -73.99 -30.83
CA THR A 203 -20.51 -75.42 -30.47
C THR A 203 -21.61 -75.82 -29.51
N ARG A 204 -22.02 -74.95 -28.59
CA ARG A 204 -23.17 -75.19 -27.69
C ARG A 204 -24.47 -75.34 -28.48
N LYS A 205 -24.74 -74.47 -29.46
CA LYS A 205 -25.90 -74.60 -30.36
C LYS A 205 -25.88 -75.92 -31.10
N PHE A 206 -24.74 -76.29 -31.67
CA PHE A 206 -24.57 -77.56 -32.36
C PHE A 206 -24.85 -78.78 -31.45
N ILE A 207 -24.40 -78.73 -30.19
CA ILE A 207 -24.70 -79.78 -29.20
C ILE A 207 -26.21 -79.84 -28.92
N ILE A 208 -26.87 -78.70 -28.76
CA ILE A 208 -28.33 -78.63 -28.54
C ILE A 208 -29.08 -79.20 -29.75
N ASP A 209 -28.68 -78.86 -30.98
CA ASP A 209 -29.30 -79.39 -32.20
C ASP A 209 -29.15 -80.92 -32.28
N LEU A 210 -27.97 -81.45 -31.96
CA LEU A 210 -27.72 -82.90 -31.87
C LEU A 210 -28.51 -83.58 -30.73
N GLN A 211 -28.68 -82.89 -29.61
CA GLN A 211 -29.51 -83.36 -28.50
C GLN A 211 -30.99 -83.38 -28.90
N LEU A 212 -31.46 -82.34 -29.59
CA LEU A 212 -32.81 -82.23 -30.11
C LEU A 212 -33.08 -83.29 -31.20
N GLU A 213 -32.12 -83.55 -32.08
CA GLU A 213 -32.20 -84.62 -33.08
C GLU A 213 -32.28 -86.01 -32.40
N ASN A 214 -31.49 -86.22 -31.34
CA ASN A 214 -31.61 -87.41 -30.48
C ASN A 214 -32.93 -87.51 -29.72
N GLU A 215 -33.52 -86.38 -29.32
CA GLU A 215 -34.78 -86.32 -28.57
C GLU A 215 -36.01 -86.48 -29.50
N LEU A 216 -35.95 -85.90 -30.69
CA LEU A 216 -36.91 -86.08 -31.80
C LEU A 216 -36.97 -87.54 -32.27
N LEU A 217 -35.82 -88.24 -32.23
CA LEU A 217 -35.75 -89.68 -32.47
C LEU A 217 -36.31 -90.51 -31.29
N LYS A 218 -36.60 -89.91 -30.13
CA LYS A 218 -36.95 -90.62 -28.88
C LYS A 218 -38.37 -90.49 -28.34
N SER A 219 -39.26 -89.55 -28.73
CA SER A 219 -40.66 -89.57 -28.21
C SER A 219 -41.63 -88.50 -28.76
N PRO A 220 -42.97 -88.65 -28.58
CA PRO A 220 -44.01 -87.78 -29.12
C PRO A 220 -44.38 -86.56 -28.26
N MET A 221 -44.71 -85.46 -28.96
CA MET A 221 -45.57 -84.30 -28.66
C MET A 221 -45.83 -83.87 -27.19
N SER A 222 -45.45 -82.63 -26.81
CA SER A 222 -46.33 -81.61 -26.18
C SER A 222 -45.59 -80.26 -25.91
N PRO A 223 -46.24 -79.07 -25.93
CA PRO A 223 -45.57 -77.75 -25.99
C PRO A 223 -45.50 -76.98 -24.65
N ALA A 224 -44.52 -76.07 -24.55
CA ALA A 224 -44.32 -75.14 -23.44
C ALA A 224 -44.96 -73.74 -23.68
N PRO A 225 -45.31 -72.98 -22.61
CA PRO A 225 -46.00 -71.68 -22.67
C PRO A 225 -45.03 -70.45 -22.54
N PRO A 226 -45.54 -69.19 -22.58
CA PRO A 226 -44.84 -68.02 -23.13
C PRO A 226 -44.23 -67.04 -22.11
N VAL A 227 -43.36 -66.16 -22.64
CA VAL A 227 -42.67 -65.06 -21.94
C VAL A 227 -43.54 -63.79 -21.88
N THR A 228 -43.60 -63.14 -20.71
CA THR A 228 -44.26 -61.84 -20.48
C THR A 228 -43.27 -60.69 -20.23
N LYS A 229 -43.37 -59.68 -21.11
CA LYS A 229 -43.32 -58.21 -20.96
C LYS A 229 -42.62 -57.56 -19.75
N ALA A 230 -41.69 -56.65 -20.04
CA ALA A 230 -41.38 -55.48 -19.20
C ALA A 230 -41.06 -54.26 -20.09
N SER A 231 -41.81 -53.17 -19.97
CA SER A 231 -41.42 -51.84 -20.48
C SER A 231 -42.24 -50.73 -19.84
N GLU A 232 -41.80 -50.25 -18.68
CA GLU A 232 -42.33 -49.02 -18.06
C GLU A 232 -41.20 -48.34 -17.27
N SER A 233 -40.13 -47.88 -17.97
CA SER A 233 -39.04 -47.11 -17.32
C SER A 233 -38.16 -46.26 -18.26
N THR A 234 -38.58 -45.99 -19.50
CA THR A 234 -37.64 -45.51 -20.55
C THR A 234 -37.41 -44.00 -20.60
N PHE A 235 -38.23 -43.15 -19.98
CA PHE A 235 -38.11 -41.69 -20.17
C PHE A 235 -37.12 -41.00 -19.22
N SER A 236 -36.94 -41.52 -18.00
CA SER A 236 -35.98 -40.96 -17.02
C SER A 236 -34.51 -41.26 -17.36
N ALA A 237 -34.26 -42.19 -18.27
CA ALA A 237 -32.92 -42.63 -18.68
C ALA A 237 -32.33 -41.81 -19.85
N LEU A 238 -33.08 -40.87 -20.43
CA LEU A 238 -32.67 -40.12 -21.63
C LEU A 238 -31.96 -38.78 -21.34
N ALA A 239 -32.02 -38.25 -20.12
CA ALA A 239 -31.42 -36.96 -19.78
C ALA A 239 -29.93 -37.13 -19.39
N SER A 240 -29.04 -36.39 -20.08
CA SER A 240 -27.60 -36.44 -19.79
C SER A 240 -27.26 -35.77 -18.44
N PRO A 241 -26.43 -36.39 -17.59
CA PRO A 241 -25.96 -35.75 -16.37
C PRO A 241 -25.13 -34.51 -16.69
N PHE A 242 -25.19 -33.50 -15.82
CA PHE A 242 -24.41 -32.29 -16.00
C PHE A 242 -23.95 -31.68 -14.67
N VAL A 243 -22.94 -30.83 -14.80
CA VAL A 243 -22.36 -29.99 -13.75
C VAL A 243 -22.64 -28.54 -14.11
N LEU A 244 -22.99 -27.74 -13.11
CA LEU A 244 -23.24 -26.32 -13.24
C LEU A 244 -22.10 -25.53 -12.60
N VAL A 245 -21.66 -24.47 -13.26
CA VAL A 245 -20.73 -23.47 -12.72
C VAL A 245 -21.43 -22.12 -12.76
N LEU A 246 -21.58 -21.49 -11.60
CA LEU A 246 -22.15 -20.16 -11.43
C LEU A 246 -21.07 -19.22 -10.93
N VAL A 247 -20.81 -18.15 -11.67
CA VAL A 247 -19.78 -17.18 -11.36
C VAL A 247 -20.37 -15.79 -11.22
N ASP A 248 -20.08 -15.14 -10.10
CA ASP A 248 -20.22 -13.69 -9.94
C ASP A 248 -19.00 -13.01 -10.57
N GLY A 249 -19.20 -12.53 -11.80
CA GLY A 249 -18.17 -11.87 -12.60
C GLY A 249 -17.78 -10.48 -12.10
N ASP A 250 -18.56 -9.87 -11.20
CA ASP A 250 -18.20 -8.59 -10.57
C ASP A 250 -17.30 -8.82 -9.35
N ALA A 251 -17.53 -9.93 -8.64
CA ALA A 251 -16.79 -10.26 -7.45
C ALA A 251 -15.47 -10.98 -7.74
N TYR A 252 -15.34 -11.75 -8.83
CA TYR A 252 -14.14 -12.55 -9.14
C TYR A 252 -13.28 -11.88 -10.22
N ILE A 253 -11.98 -11.77 -9.96
CA ILE A 253 -11.01 -11.23 -10.91
C ILE A 253 -10.37 -12.38 -11.68
N TRP A 254 -10.39 -12.30 -13.00
CA TRP A 254 -9.75 -13.28 -13.89
C TRP A 254 -8.22 -13.29 -13.72
N ALA A 255 -7.61 -14.46 -13.83
CA ALA A 255 -6.16 -14.59 -13.74
C ALA A 255 -5.45 -13.85 -14.90
N GLY A 256 -4.37 -13.13 -14.58
CA GLY A 256 -3.69 -12.24 -15.53
C GLY A 256 -3.05 -12.96 -16.74
N ASN A 257 -2.75 -14.24 -16.60
CA ASN A 257 -2.21 -15.10 -17.66
C ASN A 257 -3.18 -15.25 -18.85
N HIS A 258 -4.48 -15.11 -18.65
CA HIS A 258 -5.47 -15.15 -19.75
C HIS A 258 -5.25 -14.02 -20.76
N PHE A 259 -4.72 -12.88 -20.32
CA PHE A 259 -4.54 -11.67 -21.14
C PHE A 259 -3.14 -11.50 -21.73
N THR A 260 -2.17 -12.33 -21.34
CA THR A 260 -0.76 -12.20 -21.77
C THR A 260 -0.35 -13.23 -22.84
N GLN A 261 -1.20 -14.23 -23.09
CA GLN A 261 -0.91 -15.29 -24.07
C GLN A 261 -1.38 -14.89 -25.46
N ASN A 262 -0.45 -14.51 -26.35
CA ASN A 262 -0.69 -14.06 -27.74
C ASN A 262 -1.28 -15.14 -28.69
N LEU A 263 -1.72 -16.30 -28.19
CA LEU A 263 -2.10 -17.46 -29.01
C LEU A 263 -3.62 -17.70 -29.12
N ARG A 264 -4.42 -17.23 -28.16
CA ARG A 264 -5.90 -17.27 -28.26
C ARG A 264 -6.52 -16.05 -27.58
N PRO A 265 -7.76 -15.70 -27.94
CA PRO A 265 -8.51 -14.66 -27.26
C PRO A 265 -8.72 -14.98 -25.77
N ALA A 266 -8.68 -13.96 -24.92
CA ALA A 266 -8.55 -14.12 -23.46
C ALA A 266 -9.76 -14.83 -22.83
N GLY A 267 -10.97 -14.57 -23.33
CA GLY A 267 -12.18 -15.23 -22.83
C GLY A 267 -12.20 -16.74 -23.10
N ALA A 268 -11.70 -17.16 -24.27
CA ALA A 268 -11.60 -18.58 -24.62
C ALA A 268 -10.61 -19.34 -23.71
N HIS A 269 -9.51 -18.70 -23.30
CA HIS A 269 -8.59 -19.27 -22.31
C HIS A 269 -9.26 -19.46 -20.94
N ALA A 270 -10.01 -18.47 -20.47
CA ALA A 270 -10.72 -18.55 -19.20
C ALA A 270 -11.79 -19.66 -19.21
N ALA A 271 -12.56 -19.80 -20.30
CA ALA A 271 -13.53 -20.88 -20.46
C ALA A 271 -12.86 -22.26 -20.45
N GLN A 272 -11.74 -22.42 -21.17
CA GLN A 272 -10.97 -23.66 -21.16
C GLN A 272 -10.40 -23.98 -19.77
N ALA A 273 -9.93 -22.97 -19.03
CA ALA A 273 -9.42 -23.16 -17.68
C ALA A 273 -10.53 -23.66 -16.73
N ILE A 274 -11.74 -23.06 -16.77
CA ILE A 274 -12.89 -23.54 -15.98
C ILE A 274 -13.20 -25.00 -16.31
N ARG A 275 -13.24 -25.35 -17.60
CA ARG A 275 -13.49 -26.73 -18.03
C ARG A 275 -12.46 -27.69 -17.43
N LEU A 276 -11.17 -27.35 -17.50
CA LEU A 276 -10.09 -28.21 -16.99
C LEU A 276 -10.16 -28.38 -15.48
N GLU A 277 -10.41 -27.30 -14.72
CA GLU A 277 -10.57 -27.35 -13.27
C GLU A 277 -11.75 -28.23 -12.86
N VAL A 278 -12.89 -28.10 -13.54
CA VAL A 278 -14.07 -28.95 -13.29
C VAL A 278 -13.74 -30.41 -13.61
N GLN A 279 -13.13 -30.70 -14.76
CA GLN A 279 -12.76 -32.06 -15.13
C GLN A 279 -11.77 -32.69 -14.14
N GLN A 280 -10.76 -31.92 -13.70
CA GLN A 280 -9.79 -32.35 -12.70
C GLN A 280 -10.46 -32.66 -11.36
N TYR A 281 -11.40 -31.83 -10.93
CA TYR A 281 -12.18 -32.06 -9.71
C TYR A 281 -13.02 -33.34 -9.78
N LEU A 282 -13.69 -33.57 -10.92
CA LEU A 282 -14.50 -34.78 -11.13
C LEU A 282 -13.63 -36.05 -11.19
N LEU A 283 -12.45 -35.99 -11.80
CA LEU A 283 -11.49 -37.10 -11.82
C LEU A 283 -11.01 -37.46 -10.41
N ALA A 284 -10.83 -36.47 -9.54
CA ALA A 284 -10.44 -36.69 -8.14
C ALA A 284 -11.61 -37.18 -7.26
N SER A 285 -12.86 -37.00 -7.71
CA SER A 285 -14.07 -37.27 -6.94
C SER A 285 -15.00 -38.24 -7.69
N THR A 286 -14.63 -39.53 -7.72
CA THR A 286 -15.33 -40.57 -8.50
C THR A 286 -16.81 -40.72 -8.20
N ASP A 287 -17.26 -40.28 -7.02
CA ASP A 287 -18.62 -40.54 -6.54
C ASP A 287 -19.59 -39.37 -6.77
N ARG A 288 -19.13 -38.23 -7.30
CA ARG A 288 -19.96 -37.02 -7.40
C ARG A 288 -20.73 -36.88 -8.71
N ALA A 289 -20.06 -37.06 -9.84
CA ALA A 289 -20.69 -36.98 -11.16
C ALA A 289 -19.96 -37.86 -12.17
N PRO A 290 -20.67 -38.46 -13.14
CA PRO A 290 -20.02 -39.18 -14.24
C PRO A 290 -19.04 -38.28 -15.01
N LEU A 291 -17.88 -38.81 -15.42
CA LEU A 291 -16.87 -38.05 -16.18
C LEU A 291 -17.39 -37.52 -17.52
N GLN A 292 -18.39 -38.16 -18.11
CA GLN A 292 -19.06 -37.71 -19.33
C GLN A 292 -20.11 -36.61 -19.11
N SER A 293 -20.25 -36.09 -17.88
CA SER A 293 -21.22 -35.04 -17.58
C SER A 293 -20.95 -33.78 -18.40
N LYS A 294 -22.02 -33.18 -18.93
CA LYS A 294 -21.91 -31.88 -19.60
C LYS A 294 -21.54 -30.80 -18.58
N ILE A 295 -20.75 -29.81 -18.98
CA ILE A 295 -20.39 -28.67 -18.13
C ILE A 295 -21.15 -27.46 -18.64
N VAL A 296 -22.02 -26.91 -17.79
CA VAL A 296 -22.77 -25.68 -18.05
C VAL A 296 -22.16 -24.59 -17.20
N THR A 297 -21.67 -23.53 -17.82
CA THR A 297 -21.02 -22.41 -17.12
C THR A 297 -21.77 -21.13 -17.41
N ARG A 298 -22.19 -20.42 -16.35
CA ARG A 298 -22.81 -19.11 -16.46
C ARG A 298 -22.07 -18.10 -15.61
N VAL A 299 -21.47 -17.13 -16.28
CA VAL A 299 -20.88 -15.96 -15.65
C VAL A 299 -21.90 -14.84 -15.72
N PHE A 300 -22.26 -14.29 -14.56
CA PHE A 300 -23.15 -13.15 -14.45
C PHE A 300 -22.33 -11.95 -13.99
N HIS A 301 -22.34 -10.89 -14.78
CA HIS A 301 -21.66 -9.65 -14.43
C HIS A 301 -22.61 -8.46 -14.63
N ASN A 302 -22.28 -7.32 -14.05
CA ASN A 302 -22.99 -6.07 -14.30
C ASN A 302 -22.02 -5.07 -14.93
N ALA A 303 -22.07 -4.94 -16.26
CA ALA A 303 -21.17 -4.04 -17.01
C ALA A 303 -21.24 -2.57 -16.51
N HIS A 304 -22.39 -2.17 -15.96
CA HIS A 304 -22.62 -0.83 -15.45
C HIS A 304 -22.31 -0.66 -13.96
N GLY A 305 -22.26 -1.77 -13.21
CA GLY A 305 -22.07 -1.82 -11.75
C GLY A 305 -20.62 -1.98 -11.29
N LEU A 306 -19.68 -2.21 -12.23
CA LEU A 306 -18.26 -2.42 -11.94
C LEU A 306 -17.70 -1.35 -10.99
N ARG A 307 -17.47 -1.75 -9.74
CA ARG A 307 -16.97 -0.89 -8.64
C ARG A 307 -15.47 -0.62 -8.76
N HIS A 308 -14.75 -1.34 -9.62
CA HIS A 308 -13.32 -1.18 -9.81
C HIS A 308 -12.99 0.01 -10.74
N GLN A 309 -12.03 0.82 -10.31
CA GLN A 309 -11.47 1.98 -11.03
C GLN A 309 -11.06 1.68 -12.49
N GLU A 310 -10.81 0.41 -12.83
CA GLU A 310 -10.34 -0.02 -14.15
C GLU A 310 -11.40 0.16 -15.26
N ALA A 311 -12.70 0.09 -14.93
CA ALA A 311 -13.81 0.18 -15.90
C ALA A 311 -14.15 1.61 -16.36
N ARG A 312 -13.41 2.63 -15.89
CA ARG A 312 -13.65 4.04 -16.24
C ARG A 312 -13.12 4.45 -17.61
N THR A 313 -12.28 3.63 -18.23
CA THR A 313 -11.76 3.90 -19.58
C THR A 313 -12.58 3.15 -20.63
N GLN A 314 -12.82 3.78 -21.78
CA GLN A 314 -13.47 3.14 -22.93
C GLN A 314 -12.72 1.87 -23.37
N HIS A 315 -11.41 1.86 -23.18
CA HIS A 315 -10.53 0.74 -23.51
C HIS A 315 -10.79 -0.49 -22.63
N ALA A 316 -11.01 -0.32 -21.32
CA ALA A 316 -11.34 -1.43 -20.44
C ALA A 316 -12.72 -2.04 -20.73
N ARG A 317 -13.70 -1.22 -21.15
CA ARG A 317 -15.03 -1.71 -21.56
C ARG A 317 -14.97 -2.53 -22.84
N HIS A 318 -14.21 -2.08 -23.83
CA HIS A 318 -14.00 -2.83 -25.08
C HIS A 318 -13.31 -4.17 -24.81
N ARG A 319 -12.31 -4.20 -23.92
CA ARG A 319 -11.64 -5.46 -23.53
C ARG A 319 -12.58 -6.44 -22.83
N LEU A 320 -13.56 -5.95 -22.08
CA LEU A 320 -14.57 -6.81 -21.43
C LEU A 320 -15.59 -7.36 -22.43
N SER A 321 -16.02 -6.56 -23.40
CA SER A 321 -16.94 -7.04 -24.44
C SER A 321 -16.29 -8.11 -25.32
N ASP A 322 -15.03 -7.91 -25.73
CA ASP A 322 -14.29 -8.90 -26.50
C ASP A 322 -14.12 -10.18 -25.68
N PHE A 323 -13.72 -10.05 -24.41
CA PHE A 323 -13.61 -11.19 -23.49
C PHE A 323 -14.94 -11.96 -23.36
N ALA A 324 -16.07 -11.26 -23.24
CA ALA A 324 -17.39 -11.89 -23.13
C ALA A 324 -17.77 -12.68 -24.40
N VAL A 325 -17.48 -12.11 -25.57
CA VAL A 325 -17.68 -12.76 -26.88
C VAL A 325 -16.81 -14.01 -26.96
N ASP A 326 -15.50 -13.85 -26.75
CA ASP A 326 -14.51 -14.94 -26.78
C ASP A 326 -14.88 -16.09 -25.83
N PHE A 327 -15.35 -15.75 -24.62
CA PHE A 327 -15.76 -16.72 -23.62
C PHE A 327 -16.98 -17.50 -24.09
N THR A 328 -18.00 -16.78 -24.58
CA THR A 328 -19.29 -17.36 -24.97
C THR A 328 -19.18 -18.21 -26.24
N GLU A 329 -18.39 -17.78 -27.22
CA GLU A 329 -18.22 -18.53 -28.48
C GLU A 329 -17.30 -19.75 -28.33
N SER A 330 -16.48 -19.79 -27.27
CA SER A 330 -15.50 -20.87 -27.07
C SER A 330 -16.13 -22.24 -26.90
N MET A 331 -17.28 -22.34 -26.23
CA MET A 331 -17.98 -23.60 -25.93
C MET A 331 -19.50 -23.40 -25.87
N PRO A 332 -20.31 -24.33 -26.43
CA PRO A 332 -21.76 -24.14 -26.56
C PRO A 332 -22.58 -23.97 -25.26
N LEU A 333 -22.03 -24.32 -24.10
CA LEU A 333 -22.73 -24.27 -22.80
C LEU A 333 -22.06 -23.28 -21.83
N PHE A 334 -21.25 -22.37 -22.36
CA PHE A 334 -20.53 -21.36 -21.61
C PHE A 334 -21.11 -20.01 -21.99
N ASP A 335 -21.73 -19.34 -21.01
CA ASP A 335 -22.40 -18.06 -21.22
C ASP A 335 -21.74 -16.98 -20.37
N TYR A 336 -21.39 -15.85 -21.00
CA TYR A 336 -20.98 -14.64 -20.30
C TYR A 336 -22.08 -13.57 -20.42
N THR A 337 -22.84 -13.37 -19.35
CA THR A 337 -24.10 -12.62 -19.37
C THR A 337 -24.03 -11.30 -18.62
N ASP A 338 -24.29 -10.20 -19.31
CA ASP A 338 -24.56 -8.90 -18.68
C ASP A 338 -25.95 -8.92 -18.04
N CYS A 339 -26.01 -8.53 -16.76
CA CYS A 339 -27.24 -8.47 -15.97
C CYS A 339 -27.94 -7.12 -16.09
N GLY A 340 -27.36 -6.17 -16.83
CA GLY A 340 -27.94 -4.87 -17.09
C GLY A 340 -27.91 -3.95 -15.87
N ARG A 341 -28.65 -2.84 -15.96
CA ARG A 341 -28.58 -1.76 -14.97
C ARG A 341 -29.28 -2.13 -13.66
N GLY A 342 -28.61 -1.88 -12.54
CA GLY A 342 -29.15 -2.02 -11.20
C GLY A 342 -28.24 -2.81 -10.28
N LYS A 343 -28.21 -2.42 -9.00
CA LYS A 343 -27.50 -3.16 -7.95
C LYS A 343 -28.17 -4.54 -7.78
N GLU A 344 -27.41 -5.58 -7.44
CA GLU A 344 -27.93 -6.92 -7.05
C GLU A 344 -28.64 -7.71 -8.18
N ARG A 345 -28.54 -7.26 -9.44
CA ARG A 345 -29.12 -7.97 -10.60
C ARG A 345 -28.39 -9.29 -10.91
N ALA A 346 -27.07 -9.30 -10.82
CA ALA A 346 -26.27 -10.52 -10.97
C ALA A 346 -26.60 -11.51 -9.85
N ASP A 347 -26.64 -11.03 -8.61
CA ASP A 347 -26.99 -11.82 -7.43
C ASP A 347 -28.34 -12.51 -7.57
N SER A 348 -29.36 -11.75 -8.00
CA SER A 348 -30.71 -12.29 -8.24
C SER A 348 -30.71 -13.40 -9.30
N LYS A 349 -29.96 -13.23 -10.40
CA LYS A 349 -29.85 -14.27 -11.45
C LYS A 349 -29.12 -15.51 -10.93
N ILE A 350 -28.04 -15.33 -10.16
CA ILE A 350 -27.29 -16.45 -9.56
C ILE A 350 -28.18 -17.21 -8.59
N GLN A 351 -28.89 -16.53 -7.69
CA GLN A 351 -29.78 -17.14 -6.69
C GLN A 351 -30.90 -17.95 -7.35
N GLU A 352 -31.62 -17.38 -8.32
CA GLU A 352 -32.70 -18.09 -8.99
C GLU A 352 -32.19 -19.24 -9.86
N THR A 353 -31.05 -19.07 -10.53
CA THR A 353 -30.40 -20.16 -11.27
C THR A 353 -29.98 -21.29 -10.33
N PHE A 354 -29.44 -20.95 -9.16
CA PHE A 354 -29.06 -21.91 -8.13
C PHE A 354 -30.28 -22.71 -7.63
N HIS A 355 -31.38 -22.03 -7.27
CA HIS A 355 -32.63 -22.66 -6.84
C HIS A 355 -33.19 -23.63 -7.89
N LEU A 356 -33.15 -23.24 -9.17
CA LEU A 356 -33.63 -24.07 -10.26
C LEU A 356 -32.84 -25.39 -10.39
N PHE A 357 -31.52 -25.33 -10.22
CA PHE A 357 -30.65 -26.47 -10.49
C PHE A 357 -30.31 -27.32 -9.26
N ILE A 358 -30.36 -26.77 -8.04
CA ILE A 358 -30.12 -27.56 -6.83
C ILE A 358 -31.15 -28.70 -6.66
N ALA A 359 -32.40 -28.41 -7.04
CA ALA A 359 -33.51 -29.37 -7.05
C ALA A 359 -33.48 -30.33 -8.24
N ASN A 360 -32.65 -30.08 -9.26
CA ASN A 360 -32.61 -30.91 -10.46
C ASN A 360 -31.84 -32.23 -10.19
N PRO A 361 -32.43 -33.41 -10.43
CA PRO A 361 -31.77 -34.70 -10.19
C PRO A 361 -30.62 -34.98 -11.17
N HIS A 362 -30.61 -34.36 -12.35
CA HIS A 362 -29.54 -34.52 -13.34
C HIS A 362 -28.37 -33.54 -13.12
N CYS A 363 -28.55 -32.53 -12.26
CA CYS A 363 -27.48 -31.66 -11.81
C CYS A 363 -26.76 -32.31 -10.63
N HIS A 364 -25.55 -32.81 -10.90
CA HIS A 364 -24.79 -33.59 -9.92
C HIS A 364 -23.92 -32.70 -9.03
N THR A 365 -23.36 -31.64 -9.60
CA THR A 365 -22.49 -30.71 -8.87
C THR A 365 -22.77 -29.28 -9.32
N ILE A 366 -22.80 -28.36 -8.36
CA ILE A 366 -22.89 -26.91 -8.57
C ILE A 366 -21.63 -26.28 -7.99
N PHE A 367 -20.76 -25.76 -8.86
CA PHE A 367 -19.66 -24.90 -8.47
C PHE A 367 -20.16 -23.46 -8.34
N LEU A 368 -20.03 -22.88 -7.15
CA LEU A 368 -20.48 -21.53 -6.86
C LEU A 368 -19.28 -20.61 -6.58
N ALA A 369 -18.89 -19.84 -7.59
CA ALA A 369 -17.91 -18.77 -7.48
C ALA A 369 -18.63 -17.44 -7.18
N ALA A 370 -19.24 -17.37 -6.00
CA ALA A 370 -19.92 -16.18 -5.48
C ALA A 370 -19.70 -15.98 -3.97
N ALA A 371 -18.85 -16.82 -3.35
CA ALA A 371 -18.71 -16.97 -1.91
C ALA A 371 -17.84 -15.88 -1.23
N VAL A 372 -17.63 -14.75 -1.90
CA VAL A 372 -16.93 -13.58 -1.34
C VAL A 372 -17.87 -12.44 -0.95
N ASP A 373 -19.15 -12.52 -1.34
CA ASP A 373 -20.20 -11.61 -0.89
C ASP A 373 -21.05 -12.27 0.20
N ASN A 374 -21.34 -11.51 1.26
CA ASN A 374 -22.21 -11.91 2.37
C ASN A 374 -23.64 -12.21 1.90
N GLY A 375 -24.05 -11.69 0.74
CA GLY A 375 -25.38 -11.95 0.15
C GLY A 375 -25.66 -13.43 -0.08
N PHE A 376 -24.66 -14.23 -0.42
CA PHE A 376 -24.83 -15.66 -0.73
C PHE A 376 -24.77 -16.57 0.49
N ALA A 377 -24.32 -16.11 1.65
CA ALA A 377 -24.31 -16.91 2.87
C ALA A 377 -25.74 -17.34 3.27
N ARG A 378 -26.71 -16.41 3.17
CA ARG A 378 -28.13 -16.69 3.44
C ARG A 378 -28.78 -17.66 2.46
N LEU A 379 -28.31 -17.67 1.21
CA LEU A 379 -28.75 -18.65 0.22
C LEU A 379 -28.28 -20.05 0.65
N LEU A 380 -27.00 -20.18 0.99
CA LEU A 380 -26.38 -21.44 1.38
C LEU A 380 -26.94 -21.98 2.71
N GLU A 381 -27.21 -21.12 3.68
CA GLU A 381 -27.83 -21.50 4.98
C GLU A 381 -29.10 -22.35 4.81
N GLN A 382 -29.92 -22.06 3.79
CA GLN A 382 -31.18 -22.78 3.53
C GLN A 382 -30.97 -24.26 3.18
N TYR A 383 -29.79 -24.61 2.66
CA TYR A 383 -29.45 -25.95 2.20
C TYR A 383 -28.38 -26.63 3.08
N ALA A 384 -27.87 -25.93 4.10
CA ALA A 384 -26.75 -26.41 4.91
C ALA A 384 -27.10 -27.62 5.80
N SER A 385 -28.39 -27.83 6.10
CA SER A 385 -28.91 -28.97 6.88
C SER A 385 -29.39 -30.14 6.01
N VAL A 386 -29.39 -30.00 4.69
CA VAL A 386 -29.85 -31.04 3.76
C VAL A 386 -28.63 -31.68 3.10
N ASP A 387 -28.21 -32.84 3.58
CA ASP A 387 -26.95 -33.49 3.17
C ASP A 387 -26.83 -33.66 1.65
N ALA A 388 -27.89 -34.14 0.98
CA ALA A 388 -27.89 -34.31 -0.46
C ALA A 388 -27.68 -32.99 -1.21
N ALA A 389 -28.30 -31.88 -0.76
CA ALA A 389 -28.10 -30.57 -1.37
C ALA A 389 -26.71 -30.02 -1.04
N LYS A 390 -26.25 -30.19 0.19
CA LYS A 390 -24.93 -29.74 0.64
C LYS A 390 -23.79 -30.41 -0.14
N GLN A 391 -23.88 -31.72 -0.38
CA GLN A 391 -22.88 -32.49 -1.13
C GLN A 391 -22.80 -32.08 -2.61
N LYS A 392 -23.92 -31.65 -3.20
CA LYS A 392 -23.95 -31.13 -4.58
C LYS A 392 -23.20 -29.81 -4.74
N VAL A 393 -23.07 -29.00 -3.68
CA VAL A 393 -22.51 -27.65 -3.78
C VAL A 393 -21.03 -27.64 -3.44
N VAL A 394 -20.24 -27.00 -4.31
CA VAL A 394 -18.81 -26.76 -4.12
C VAL A 394 -18.56 -25.27 -4.27
N LEU A 395 -18.02 -24.63 -3.23
CA LEU A 395 -17.66 -23.22 -3.27
C LEU A 395 -16.32 -23.05 -3.98
N VAL A 396 -16.26 -22.10 -4.91
CA VAL A 396 -14.99 -21.72 -5.54
C VAL A 396 -14.52 -20.44 -4.85
N HIS A 397 -13.36 -20.45 -4.19
CA HIS A 397 -12.84 -19.29 -3.49
C HIS A 397 -11.58 -18.72 -4.18
N PRO A 398 -11.38 -17.39 -4.18
CA PRO A 398 -10.21 -16.76 -4.76
C PRO A 398 -9.05 -16.67 -3.75
N GLY A 399 -8.86 -17.67 -2.89
CA GLY A 399 -7.86 -17.66 -1.80
C GLY A 399 -8.40 -17.36 -0.39
N TYR A 400 -9.63 -16.89 -0.24
CA TYR A 400 -10.30 -16.76 1.07
C TYR A 400 -11.82 -16.95 0.96
N LEU A 401 -12.44 -17.37 2.08
CA LEU A 401 -13.89 -17.37 2.27
C LEU A 401 -14.26 -16.35 3.34
N ILE A 402 -15.40 -15.69 3.18
CA ILE A 402 -15.96 -14.84 4.25
C ILE A 402 -16.43 -15.71 5.42
N HIS A 403 -16.49 -15.10 6.59
CA HIS A 403 -16.73 -15.83 7.83
C HIS A 403 -18.02 -16.67 7.78
N GLU A 404 -19.12 -16.02 7.40
CA GLU A 404 -20.46 -16.58 7.37
C GLU A 404 -20.54 -17.77 6.42
N THR A 405 -19.88 -17.73 5.26
CA THR A 405 -19.83 -18.89 4.34
C THR A 405 -18.93 -20.01 4.84
N ALA A 406 -17.84 -19.69 5.54
CA ALA A 406 -16.91 -20.69 6.06
C ALA A 406 -17.56 -21.52 7.18
N GLU A 407 -18.40 -20.91 8.01
CA GLU A 407 -19.14 -21.60 9.09
C GLU A 407 -20.09 -22.67 8.59
N LEU A 408 -20.59 -22.55 7.36
CA LEU A 408 -21.54 -23.51 6.79
C LEU A 408 -20.89 -24.84 6.38
N ASN A 409 -19.55 -24.90 6.37
CA ASN A 409 -18.76 -26.11 6.10
C ASN A 409 -19.13 -26.79 4.76
N TYR A 410 -19.32 -25.98 3.71
CA TYR A 410 -19.38 -26.50 2.35
C TYR A 410 -18.01 -26.92 1.86
N GLN A 411 -17.99 -27.84 0.91
CA GLN A 411 -16.77 -28.20 0.19
C GLN A 411 -16.29 -26.99 -0.60
N ALA A 412 -14.99 -26.71 -0.55
CA ALA A 412 -14.42 -25.51 -1.16
C ALA A 412 -13.15 -25.85 -1.95
N VAL A 413 -12.96 -25.17 -3.08
CA VAL A 413 -11.80 -25.31 -3.97
C VAL A 413 -11.30 -23.95 -4.41
N GLU A 414 -10.01 -23.89 -4.71
CA GLU A 414 -9.39 -22.74 -5.36
C GLU A 414 -9.10 -23.07 -6.83
N TRP A 415 -9.38 -22.13 -7.73
CA TRP A 415 -9.08 -22.25 -9.16
C TRP A 415 -8.05 -21.18 -9.57
N PRO A 416 -6.78 -21.35 -9.21
CA PRO A 416 -5.75 -20.34 -9.47
C PRO A 416 -5.45 -20.18 -10.96
N SER A 417 -5.81 -21.18 -11.79
CA SER A 417 -5.71 -21.10 -13.24
C SER A 417 -6.83 -20.25 -13.87
N VAL A 418 -7.95 -20.06 -13.17
CA VAL A 418 -9.13 -19.31 -13.63
C VAL A 418 -9.15 -17.90 -13.05
N PHE A 419 -9.02 -17.81 -11.72
CA PHE A 419 -9.16 -16.57 -10.96
C PHE A 419 -7.85 -16.18 -10.27
N GLN A 420 -7.64 -14.88 -10.12
CA GLN A 420 -6.51 -14.37 -9.37
C GLN A 420 -6.66 -14.68 -7.88
N HIS A 421 -5.58 -15.21 -7.27
CA HIS A 421 -5.50 -15.34 -5.82
C HIS A 421 -5.55 -13.97 -5.15
N ARG A 422 -6.40 -13.84 -4.13
CA ARG A 422 -6.61 -12.61 -3.36
C ARG A 422 -6.51 -12.91 -1.87
N LEU A 423 -5.91 -11.96 -1.17
CA LEU A 423 -5.98 -11.91 0.28
C LEU A 423 -7.31 -11.30 0.70
N MET A 424 -7.87 -11.76 1.82
CA MET A 424 -9.06 -11.16 2.41
C MET A 424 -8.82 -9.65 2.64
N PRO A 425 -9.76 -8.75 2.29
CA PRO A 425 -9.60 -7.32 2.55
C PRO A 425 -9.41 -7.01 4.04
N MET A 426 -8.59 -6.01 4.39
CA MET A 426 -8.29 -5.67 5.80
C MET A 426 -9.53 -5.38 6.66
N ASP A 427 -10.55 -4.74 6.09
CA ASP A 427 -11.81 -4.49 6.80
C ASP A 427 -12.56 -5.80 7.13
N ALA A 428 -12.53 -6.76 6.20
CA ALA A 428 -13.10 -8.08 6.41
C ALA A 428 -12.26 -8.92 7.40
N GLN A 429 -10.92 -8.82 7.34
CA GLN A 429 -10.02 -9.46 8.31
C GLN A 429 -10.28 -8.95 9.74
N THR A 430 -10.47 -7.64 9.89
CA THR A 430 -10.73 -7.02 11.20
C THR A 430 -12.08 -7.48 11.78
N LYS A 431 -13.13 -7.55 10.94
CA LYS A 431 -14.44 -8.09 11.33
C LYS A 431 -14.35 -9.58 11.71
N PHE A 432 -13.64 -10.37 10.91
CA PHE A 432 -13.41 -11.79 11.16
C PHE A 432 -12.67 -12.02 12.49
N ALA A 433 -11.59 -11.28 12.74
CA ALA A 433 -10.83 -11.35 13.99
C ALA A 433 -11.68 -10.93 15.20
N HIS A 434 -12.48 -9.86 15.07
CA HIS A 434 -13.39 -9.40 16.12
C HIS A 434 -14.46 -10.45 16.46
N GLN A 435 -15.09 -11.07 15.45
CA GLN A 435 -16.07 -12.14 15.67
C GLN A 435 -15.46 -13.40 16.29
N GLN A 436 -14.23 -13.77 15.93
CA GLN A 436 -13.51 -14.86 16.61
C GLN A 436 -13.23 -14.55 18.08
N GLN A 437 -12.84 -13.31 18.41
CA GLN A 437 -12.62 -12.90 19.79
C GLN A 437 -13.92 -12.96 20.63
N LEU A 438 -15.05 -12.54 20.06
CA LEU A 438 -16.35 -12.62 20.74
C LEU A 438 -16.72 -14.08 21.08
N ARG A 439 -16.58 -15.01 20.12
CA ARG A 439 -16.84 -16.43 20.38
C ARG A 439 -15.91 -17.05 21.40
N ASN A 440 -14.62 -16.70 21.36
CA ASN A 440 -13.67 -17.21 22.35
C ASN A 440 -14.07 -16.76 23.76
N LYS A 441 -14.58 -15.52 23.91
CA LYS A 441 -15.16 -15.03 25.17
C LYS A 441 -16.41 -15.79 25.56
N ASP A 442 -17.36 -16.00 24.64
CA ASP A 442 -18.60 -16.74 24.92
C ASP A 442 -18.31 -18.19 25.34
N MET A 443 -17.36 -18.87 24.67
CA MET A 443 -16.94 -20.22 25.00
C MET A 443 -16.25 -20.28 26.37
N GLN A 444 -15.47 -19.27 26.74
CA GLN A 444 -14.89 -19.17 28.09
C GLN A 444 -15.96 -18.97 29.16
N VAL A 445 -16.97 -18.14 28.89
CA VAL A 445 -18.12 -17.95 29.79
C VAL A 445 -18.92 -19.23 29.95
N GLN A 446 -19.18 -19.96 28.86
CA GLN A 446 -19.86 -21.26 28.91
C GLN A 446 -19.06 -22.31 29.68
N LYS A 447 -17.74 -22.40 29.46
CA LYS A 447 -16.86 -23.29 30.24
C LYS A 447 -16.88 -22.93 31.73
N ALA A 448 -16.80 -21.64 32.07
CA ALA A 448 -16.88 -21.19 33.46
C ALA A 448 -18.25 -21.49 34.10
N ALA A 449 -19.34 -21.36 33.34
CA ALA A 449 -20.69 -21.70 33.79
C ALA A 449 -20.85 -23.23 33.98
N ALA A 450 -20.36 -24.04 33.04
CA ALA A 450 -20.38 -25.50 33.14
C ALA A 450 -19.54 -26.00 34.32
N SER A 451 -18.33 -25.43 34.53
CA SER A 451 -17.52 -25.76 35.71
C SER A 451 -18.22 -25.39 37.02
N ARG A 452 -18.90 -24.24 37.08
CA ARG A 452 -19.70 -23.85 38.26
C ARG A 452 -20.89 -24.79 38.49
N ALA A 453 -21.58 -25.22 37.43
CA ALA A 453 -22.68 -26.19 37.53
C ALA A 453 -22.21 -27.56 38.05
N ILE A 454 -21.01 -28.01 37.63
CA ILE A 454 -20.37 -29.22 38.14
C ILE A 454 -19.98 -29.06 39.61
N THR A 455 -19.45 -27.90 40.01
CA THR A 455 -19.09 -27.63 41.43
C THR A 455 -20.32 -27.48 42.34
N GLN A 456 -21.47 -27.08 41.80
CA GLN A 456 -22.72 -26.90 42.55
C GLN A 456 -23.59 -28.17 42.67
N GLY A 457 -23.14 -29.32 42.14
CA GLY A 457 -23.72 -30.62 42.49
C GLY A 457 -25.17 -30.85 42.04
N VAL A 458 -25.53 -30.44 40.82
CA VAL A 458 -26.78 -30.90 40.19
C VAL A 458 -26.49 -32.21 39.45
N PHE A 459 -26.62 -33.34 40.15
CA PHE A 459 -26.63 -34.66 39.53
C PHE A 459 -28.05 -35.00 39.06
N GLY A 460 -28.16 -35.47 37.81
CA GLY A 460 -29.30 -36.29 37.42
C GLY A 460 -29.81 -36.09 36.00
N ILE A 461 -28.97 -36.18 34.95
CA ILE A 461 -29.45 -36.59 33.63
C ILE A 461 -28.41 -37.53 33.00
N SER A 462 -28.87 -38.71 32.59
CA SER A 462 -28.12 -39.75 31.91
C SER A 462 -27.49 -39.24 30.61
N SER A 463 -26.33 -39.80 30.24
CA SER A 463 -25.49 -39.42 29.10
C SER A 463 -26.15 -39.55 27.71
N VAL A 464 -27.46 -39.83 27.63
CA VAL A 464 -28.23 -40.01 26.40
C VAL A 464 -29.07 -38.76 26.04
N ASP A 465 -29.38 -37.86 26.98
CA ASP A 465 -30.21 -36.66 26.72
C ASP A 465 -29.40 -35.40 26.34
N MET A 466 -28.07 -35.48 26.33
CA MET A 466 -27.19 -34.34 25.97
C MET A 466 -27.25 -33.98 24.48
N ILE A 467 -27.75 -34.88 23.62
CA ILE A 467 -27.83 -34.62 22.17
C ILE A 467 -29.13 -33.87 21.82
N GLU A 468 -30.27 -34.18 22.46
CA GLU A 468 -31.54 -33.49 22.18
C GLU A 468 -31.65 -32.10 22.83
N SER A 469 -31.00 -31.88 23.97
CA SER A 469 -31.04 -30.59 24.69
C SER A 469 -30.37 -29.43 23.92
N SER A 470 -29.42 -29.73 23.04
CA SER A 470 -28.68 -28.74 22.25
C SER A 470 -29.51 -28.13 21.11
N ASN A 471 -30.54 -28.84 20.63
CA ASN A 471 -31.46 -28.36 19.59
C ASN A 471 -32.63 -27.53 20.18
N ILE A 472 -32.98 -27.73 21.45
CA ILE A 472 -34.09 -26.98 22.08
C ILE A 472 -33.65 -25.58 22.53
N TYR A 473 -32.41 -25.43 23.04
CA TYR A 473 -31.88 -24.14 23.50
C TYR A 473 -31.50 -23.17 22.37
N THR A 474 -31.19 -23.69 21.18
CA THR A 474 -30.94 -22.87 19.98
C THR A 474 -32.25 -22.35 19.36
N GLY A 475 -33.38 -23.05 19.54
CA GLY A 475 -34.71 -22.61 19.09
C GLY A 475 -35.35 -21.51 19.95
N ALA A 476 -35.26 -21.60 21.29
CA ALA A 476 -36.01 -20.72 22.19
C ALA A 476 -35.54 -19.25 22.17
N ARG A 477 -34.26 -18.97 21.85
CA ARG A 477 -33.75 -17.59 21.72
C ARG A 477 -34.20 -16.88 20.44
N LYS A 478 -34.63 -17.60 19.39
CA LYS A 478 -35.18 -17.02 18.16
C LYS A 478 -36.64 -16.56 18.30
N LEU A 479 -37.34 -16.92 19.39
CA LEU A 479 -38.78 -16.64 19.60
C LEU A 479 -39.10 -15.72 20.81
N GLY A 480 -38.11 -15.07 21.42
CA GLY A 480 -38.35 -13.96 22.35
C GLY A 480 -38.99 -14.30 23.70
N TRP A 481 -38.91 -15.55 24.17
CA TRP A 481 -39.43 -15.94 25.47
C TRP A 481 -38.45 -15.61 26.62
N ARG A 482 -38.96 -14.97 27.69
CA ARG A 482 -38.24 -14.76 28.97
C ARG A 482 -38.90 -15.63 30.05
N PRO A 483 -38.15 -16.42 30.84
CA PRO A 483 -38.74 -17.11 31.98
C PRO A 483 -38.88 -16.14 33.17
N SER A 484 -40.09 -16.07 33.73
CA SER A 484 -40.40 -15.40 34.98
C SER A 484 -39.76 -16.15 36.17
N ARG A 485 -39.32 -15.37 37.18
CA ARG A 485 -38.82 -15.91 38.46
C ARG A 485 -39.89 -16.77 39.12
N VAL A 486 -39.55 -18.01 39.44
CA VAL A 486 -40.26 -18.79 40.46
C VAL A 486 -39.29 -19.05 41.61
N ILE A 487 -39.74 -18.61 42.77
CA ILE A 487 -39.20 -18.86 44.10
C ILE A 487 -39.70 -20.24 44.51
N GLU A 488 -38.84 -21.13 44.96
CA GLU A 488 -39.27 -22.29 45.74
C GLU A 488 -38.56 -22.33 47.09
N GLY A 489 -39.37 -22.17 48.13
CA GLY A 489 -39.15 -22.71 49.45
C GLY A 489 -40.28 -23.69 49.76
N VAL A 490 -39.92 -24.96 49.96
CA VAL A 490 -40.34 -25.84 51.07
C VAL A 490 -41.84 -25.89 51.45
N ARG A 491 -42.53 -26.99 51.09
CA ARG A 491 -43.09 -28.02 51.99
C ARG A 491 -44.06 -28.98 51.27
N ASP A 492 -43.69 -30.27 51.34
CA ASP A 492 -44.45 -31.40 51.88
C ASP A 492 -45.97 -31.60 51.62
N GLU A 493 -46.24 -32.90 51.42
CA GLU A 493 -47.48 -33.67 51.56
C GLU A 493 -48.48 -33.75 50.39
N GLY A 494 -48.82 -35.00 50.07
CA GLY A 494 -50.21 -35.36 49.76
C GLY A 494 -50.47 -35.92 48.36
N LEU A 495 -50.32 -37.25 48.25
CA LEU A 495 -51.28 -38.20 47.66
C LEU A 495 -52.50 -37.66 46.89
N VAL A 496 -52.86 -38.45 45.86
CA VAL A 496 -54.19 -38.77 45.32
C VAL A 496 -54.41 -38.37 43.84
N GLU A 497 -54.37 -39.43 43.03
CA GLU A 497 -55.30 -39.87 41.96
C GLU A 497 -55.76 -38.98 40.79
N GLU A 498 -55.83 -39.69 39.67
CA GLU A 498 -56.85 -39.68 38.60
C GLU A 498 -56.90 -38.50 37.61
N ILE A 499 -56.59 -38.81 36.33
CA ILE A 499 -57.52 -39.02 35.20
C ILE A 499 -58.15 -37.70 34.73
N ASP A 500 -57.66 -37.16 33.60
CA ASP A 500 -58.18 -37.43 32.24
C ASP A 500 -57.19 -36.92 31.19
#